data_AF-A0A5N4WUL1-F1
#
_entry.id   AF-A0A5N4WUL1-F1
#
_cell.length_a   1.000
_cell.length_b   1.000
_cell.length_c   1.000
_cell.angle_alpha   90.00
_cell.angle_beta   90.00
_cell.angle_gamma   90.00
#
_symmetry.space_group_name_H-M   'P 1'
#
loop_
_entity.id
_entity.type
_entity.pdbx_description
1 polymer ?
#
loop_
_entity_poly.entity_id
_entity_poly.type
_entity_poly.pdbx_seq_one_letter_code
_entity_poly.pdbx_strand_id
1 'polypeptide(L)'
;MYSKAKLSFFGNPSELASESWHMFNQSMRLSRRYPDDEEFYLRRSLDHLLNCFWYYQNSRVGLSILMHAIGRYLNINHGCPIDQNIGYHRTQCPNMLLHLDFGFSIRAKEKYICSICLSDPLDCIHRAGRIYDDVKCQYFMNQCNICGEAKDNCKHVENILYNQVLASNIVSAMDIITWDIVSEPLDVFTRIYDKPIYPDEIYKEHYGVNWKDFYGNLPLNCDHCLTCHKYDPNKNKKIKKLEKLKSLS
;
A
#
# COMPACT_ATOMS: atom_id res chain seq x y z
N MET A 1 15.28 9.64 6.64
CA MET A 1 13.86 9.31 6.82
C MET A 1 13.52 8.27 5.78
N TYR A 2 13.42 6.99 6.15
CA TYR A 2 13.10 5.93 5.19
C TYR A 2 11.82 5.23 5.64
N SER A 3 10.69 5.92 5.48
CA SER A 3 9.38 5.27 5.44
C SER A 3 9.23 4.61 4.08
N LYS A 4 8.64 3.41 4.03
CA LYS A 4 8.33 2.77 2.75
C LYS A 4 6.93 3.19 2.31
N ALA A 5 6.76 3.44 1.01
CA ALA A 5 5.50 3.79 0.37
C ALA A 5 5.02 2.66 -0.54
N LYS A 6 3.72 2.35 -0.50
CA LYS A 6 3.14 1.32 -1.37
C LYS A 6 2.71 2.04 -2.63
N LEU A 7 3.29 1.67 -3.76
CA LEU A 7 2.77 2.07 -5.06
C LEU A 7 1.79 0.97 -5.48
N SER A 8 0.49 1.24 -5.40
CA SER A 8 -0.48 0.49 -6.19
C SER A 8 -0.59 1.17 -7.55
N PHE A 9 -0.54 0.38 -8.62
CA PHE A 9 -0.80 0.87 -9.98
C PHE A 9 -1.92 0.08 -10.65
N PHE A 10 -2.63 -0.77 -9.91
CA PHE A 10 -3.57 -1.73 -10.48
C PHE A 10 -4.88 -1.75 -9.69
N GLY A 11 -5.97 -1.52 -10.41
CA GLY A 11 -7.34 -1.64 -9.92
C GLY A 11 -8.09 -0.31 -9.79
N ASN A 12 -9.41 -0.36 -9.91
CA ASN A 12 -10.29 0.77 -9.64
C ASN A 12 -10.33 1.01 -8.12
N PRO A 13 -9.96 2.20 -7.62
CA PRO A 13 -9.89 2.43 -6.18
C PRO A 13 -11.23 2.22 -5.45
N SER A 14 -12.35 2.48 -6.14
CA SER A 14 -13.68 2.25 -5.59
C SER A 14 -13.99 0.76 -5.37
N GLU A 15 -13.54 -0.10 -6.29
CA GLU A 15 -13.71 -1.55 -6.21
C GLU A 15 -12.87 -2.11 -5.05
N LEU A 16 -11.61 -1.68 -4.94
CA LEU A 16 -10.74 -2.11 -3.84
C LEU A 16 -11.27 -1.69 -2.47
N ALA A 17 -11.82 -0.48 -2.35
CA ALA A 17 -12.45 0.00 -1.12
C ALA A 17 -13.71 -0.81 -0.77
N SER A 18 -14.55 -1.10 -1.76
CA SER A 18 -15.75 -1.94 -1.61
C SER A 18 -15.40 -3.37 -1.18
N GLU A 19 -14.42 -3.98 -1.85
CA GLU A 19 -13.90 -5.30 -1.49
C GLU A 19 -13.31 -5.30 -0.08
N SER A 20 -12.52 -4.29 0.27
CA SER A 20 -11.97 -4.14 1.62
C SER A 20 -13.09 -4.04 2.67
N TRP A 21 -14.16 -3.30 2.40
CA TRP A 21 -15.32 -3.25 3.29
C TRP A 21 -16.00 -4.63 3.44
N HIS A 22 -16.14 -5.39 2.35
CA HIS A 22 -16.66 -6.74 2.39
C HIS A 22 -15.78 -7.68 3.23
N MET A 23 -14.46 -7.65 2.99
CA MET A 23 -13.48 -8.45 3.72
C MET A 23 -13.38 -8.10 5.21
N PHE A 24 -13.53 -6.82 5.56
CA PHE A 24 -13.66 -6.37 6.95
C PHE A 24 -14.87 -7.06 7.63
N ASN A 25 -16.05 -6.98 7.02
CA ASN A 25 -17.26 -7.59 7.55
C ASN A 25 -17.14 -9.11 7.67
N GLN A 26 -16.51 -9.77 6.69
CA GLN A 26 -16.23 -11.19 6.74
C GLN A 26 -15.30 -11.53 7.90
N SER A 27 -14.21 -10.78 8.08
CA SER A 27 -13.25 -10.98 9.18
C SER A 27 -13.93 -10.84 10.54
N MET A 28 -14.79 -9.84 10.73
CA MET A 28 -15.57 -9.68 11.98
C MET A 28 -16.55 -10.82 12.24
N ARG A 29 -17.09 -11.47 11.21
CA ARG A 29 -17.94 -12.67 11.37
C ARG A 29 -17.11 -13.88 11.75
N LEU A 30 -15.95 -14.06 11.11
CA LEU A 30 -15.03 -15.16 11.38
C LEU A 30 -14.43 -15.07 12.78
N SER A 31 -14.09 -13.88 13.25
CA SER A 31 -13.54 -13.66 14.60
C SER A 31 -14.49 -14.15 15.70
N ARG A 32 -15.81 -13.99 15.49
CA ARG A 32 -16.86 -14.49 16.41
C ARG A 32 -17.08 -15.99 16.31
N ARG A 33 -16.85 -16.57 15.12
CA ARG A 33 -17.07 -18.00 14.85
C ARG A 33 -15.89 -18.86 15.30
N TYR A 34 -14.68 -18.31 15.23
CA TYR A 34 -13.42 -18.97 15.51
C TYR A 34 -12.65 -18.18 16.57
N PRO A 35 -13.04 -18.30 17.86
CA PRO A 35 -12.46 -17.49 18.94
C PRO A 35 -10.96 -17.74 19.14
N ASP A 36 -10.48 -18.97 18.86
CA ASP A 36 -9.06 -19.32 18.96
C ASP A 36 -8.21 -18.57 17.92
N ASP A 37 -8.82 -18.14 16.81
CA ASP A 37 -8.19 -17.37 15.73
C ASP A 37 -8.63 -15.90 15.73
N GLU A 38 -9.30 -15.43 16.79
CA GLU A 38 -9.92 -14.10 16.83
C GLU A 38 -8.91 -12.98 16.52
N GLU A 39 -7.73 -13.05 17.15
CA GLU A 39 -6.65 -12.07 16.98
C GLU A 39 -6.30 -11.88 15.50
N PHE A 40 -6.10 -12.99 14.77
CA PHE A 40 -5.75 -12.97 13.36
C PHE A 40 -6.80 -12.23 12.54
N TYR A 41 -8.08 -12.56 12.73
CA TYR A 41 -9.17 -11.94 12.00
C TYR A 41 -9.35 -10.45 12.37
N LEU A 42 -9.19 -10.08 13.64
CA LEU A 42 -9.27 -8.70 14.08
C LEU A 42 -8.12 -7.86 13.52
N ARG A 43 -6.88 -8.37 13.52
CA ARG A 43 -5.73 -7.68 12.90
C ARG A 43 -5.96 -7.48 11.39
N ARG A 44 -6.40 -8.52 10.69
CA ARG A 44 -6.74 -8.44 9.26
C ARG A 44 -7.88 -7.45 8.99
N SER A 45 -8.85 -7.36 9.90
CA SER A 45 -9.95 -6.39 9.79
C SER A 45 -9.45 -4.94 9.81
N LEU A 46 -8.40 -4.63 10.58
CA LEU A 46 -7.79 -3.30 10.64
C LEU A 46 -7.12 -2.93 9.32
N ASP A 47 -6.45 -3.87 8.65
CA ASP A 47 -5.84 -3.63 7.34
C ASP A 47 -6.89 -3.25 6.29
N HIS A 48 -8.01 -3.99 6.29
CA HIS A 48 -9.13 -3.69 5.40
C HIS A 48 -9.79 -2.34 5.72
N LEU A 49 -9.97 -2.01 7.01
CA LEU A 49 -10.49 -0.71 7.41
C LEU A 49 -9.56 0.45 7.03
N LEU A 50 -8.24 0.24 7.01
CA LEU A 50 -7.29 1.26 6.58
C LEU A 50 -7.49 1.64 5.11
N ASN A 51 -7.71 0.67 4.23
CA ASN A 51 -8.05 0.94 2.83
C ASN A 51 -9.35 1.74 2.72
N CYS A 52 -10.39 1.34 3.47
CA CYS A 52 -11.64 2.10 3.55
C CYS A 52 -11.40 3.53 4.05
N PHE A 53 -10.55 3.72 5.06
CA PHE A 53 -10.21 5.03 5.61
C PHE A 53 -9.55 5.93 4.56
N TRP A 54 -8.65 5.39 3.75
CA TRP A 54 -8.00 6.16 2.69
C TRP A 54 -8.98 6.62 1.62
N TYR A 55 -9.87 5.74 1.18
CA TYR A 55 -10.84 6.02 0.12
C TYR A 55 -12.04 6.87 0.59
N TYR A 56 -12.74 6.50 1.67
CA TYR A 56 -13.96 7.18 2.13
C TYR A 56 -13.65 8.39 3.01
N GLN A 57 -13.15 9.47 2.39
CA GLN A 57 -12.69 10.68 3.11
C GLN A 57 -13.71 11.26 4.09
N ASN A 58 -14.98 11.33 3.69
CA ASN A 58 -16.07 11.86 4.53
C ASN A 58 -16.38 10.99 5.76
N SER A 59 -15.94 9.73 5.76
CA SER A 59 -16.18 8.76 6.83
C SER A 59 -14.95 8.50 7.69
N ARG A 60 -13.82 9.17 7.43
CA ARG A 60 -12.52 8.94 8.10
C ARG A 60 -12.60 8.96 9.62
N VAL A 61 -13.27 9.95 10.20
CA VAL A 61 -13.37 10.05 11.67
C VAL A 61 -14.12 8.85 12.24
N GLY A 62 -15.28 8.50 11.65
CA GLY A 62 -16.07 7.34 12.09
C GLY A 62 -15.31 6.02 11.94
N LEU A 63 -14.67 5.81 10.79
CA LEU A 63 -13.82 4.64 10.54
C LEU A 63 -12.67 4.57 11.56
N SER A 64 -12.00 5.69 11.85
CA SER A 64 -10.90 5.70 12.81
C SER A 64 -11.34 5.33 14.22
N ILE A 65 -12.54 5.72 14.66
CA ILE A 65 -13.08 5.36 15.97
C ILE A 65 -13.26 3.84 16.04
N LEU A 66 -13.84 3.24 14.99
CA LEU A 66 -14.00 1.79 14.89
C LEU A 66 -12.64 1.07 14.91
N MET A 67 -11.66 1.56 14.14
CA MET A 67 -10.32 0.98 14.12
C MET A 67 -9.62 1.07 15.49
N HIS A 68 -9.73 2.20 16.19
CA HIS A 68 -9.17 2.35 17.55
C HIS A 68 -9.88 1.48 18.58
N ALA A 69 -11.19 1.25 18.44
CA ALA A 69 -11.93 0.32 19.31
C ALA A 69 -11.42 -1.12 19.15
N ILE A 70 -11.25 -1.59 17.91
CA ILE A 70 -10.66 -2.91 17.62
C ILE A 70 -9.21 -2.97 18.13
N GLY A 71 -8.41 -1.93 17.89
CA GLY A 71 -7.03 -1.86 18.34
C GLY A 71 -6.87 -1.87 19.86
N ARG A 72 -7.78 -1.21 20.60
CA ARG A 72 -7.82 -1.26 22.06
C ARG A 72 -8.13 -2.67 22.55
N TYR A 73 -9.13 -3.33 21.96
CA TYR A 73 -9.46 -4.70 22.29
C TYR A 73 -8.26 -5.64 22.05
N LEU A 74 -7.61 -5.52 20.89
CA LEU A 74 -6.42 -6.29 20.56
C LEU A 74 -5.28 -6.05 21.57
N ASN A 75 -4.99 -4.79 21.91
CA ASN A 75 -3.95 -4.49 22.89
C ASN A 75 -4.25 -5.10 24.27
N ILE A 76 -5.48 -4.97 24.77
CA ILE A 76 -5.86 -5.48 26.11
C ILE A 76 -5.81 -7.00 26.18
N ASN A 77 -6.28 -7.71 25.13
CA ASN A 77 -6.47 -9.16 25.18
C ASN A 77 -5.28 -9.95 24.58
N HIS A 78 -4.56 -9.37 23.62
CA HIS A 78 -3.52 -10.06 22.85
C HIS A 78 -2.16 -9.32 22.85
N GLY A 79 -2.12 -8.10 23.40
CA GLY A 79 -0.94 -7.24 23.28
C GLY A 79 -0.77 -6.64 21.88
N CYS A 80 0.25 -5.79 21.74
CA CYS A 80 0.55 -5.10 20.49
C CYS A 80 2.07 -5.02 20.30
N PRO A 81 2.73 -6.13 19.93
CA PRO A 81 4.16 -6.13 19.71
C PRO A 81 4.51 -5.22 18.53
N ILE A 82 5.62 -4.50 18.67
CA ILE A 82 6.22 -3.68 17.61
C ILE A 82 7.24 -4.54 16.86
N ASP A 83 7.15 -4.53 15.53
CA ASP A 83 8.08 -5.27 14.70
C ASP A 83 9.52 -4.79 14.88
N GLN A 84 10.40 -5.74 15.14
CA GLN A 84 11.84 -5.52 15.27
C GLN A 84 12.53 -6.01 13.99
N ASN A 85 13.23 -5.10 13.31
CA ASN A 85 14.18 -5.43 12.26
C ASN A 85 15.60 -5.19 12.77
N ILE A 86 16.60 -5.77 12.10
CA ILE A 86 18.01 -5.60 12.45
C ILE A 86 18.34 -4.09 12.51
N GLY A 87 18.60 -3.60 13.73
CA GLY A 87 19.04 -2.23 14.00
C GLY A 87 17.95 -1.16 14.14
N TYR A 88 16.66 -1.48 14.01
CA TYR A 88 15.57 -0.52 14.27
C TYR A 88 14.18 -1.16 14.45
N HIS A 89 13.31 -0.45 15.17
CA HIS A 89 11.89 -0.81 15.29
C HIS A 89 11.06 -0.16 14.19
N ARG A 90 10.00 -0.82 13.77
CA ARG A 90 9.04 -0.29 12.79
C ARG A 90 7.63 -0.70 13.11
N THR A 91 6.66 0.01 12.53
CA THR A 91 5.25 -0.36 12.68
C THR A 91 4.52 -0.28 11.35
N GLN A 92 3.76 -1.33 11.07
CA GLN A 92 2.76 -1.38 10.01
C GLN A 92 1.34 -1.28 10.57
N CYS A 93 1.20 -0.94 11.87
CA CYS A 93 -0.09 -0.90 12.55
C CYS A 93 -1.04 0.08 11.87
N PRO A 94 -2.22 -0.36 11.38
CA PRO A 94 -3.19 0.51 10.75
C PRO A 94 -3.60 1.73 11.59
N ASN A 95 -3.71 1.57 12.91
CA ASN A 95 -4.07 2.65 13.83
C ASN A 95 -2.98 3.70 14.02
N MET A 96 -1.72 3.36 13.73
CA MET A 96 -0.62 4.32 13.67
C MET A 96 -0.58 5.01 12.31
N LEU A 97 -0.73 4.23 11.23
CA LEU A 97 -0.63 4.71 9.86
C LEU A 97 -1.75 5.69 9.49
N LEU A 98 -2.97 5.52 10.03
CA LEU A 98 -4.09 6.45 9.75
C LEU A 98 -3.81 7.90 10.18
N HIS A 99 -2.84 8.13 11.08
CA HIS A 99 -2.43 9.47 11.49
C HIS A 99 -1.43 10.12 10.54
N LEU A 100 -0.83 9.33 9.64
CA LEU A 100 0.03 9.78 8.55
C LEU A 100 -0.82 10.05 7.31
N ASP A 101 -1.76 10.98 7.42
CA ASP A 101 -2.68 11.38 6.34
C ASP A 101 -2.01 12.28 5.30
N PHE A 102 -1.02 11.71 4.64
CA PHE A 102 -0.36 12.21 3.44
C PHE A 102 0.11 11.01 2.62
N GLY A 103 0.51 11.26 1.40
CA GLY A 103 0.93 10.25 0.44
C GLY A 103 1.96 10.80 -0.52
N PHE A 104 2.22 10.03 -1.57
CA PHE A 104 3.19 10.39 -2.57
C PHE A 104 2.50 10.54 -3.92
N SER A 105 2.76 11.64 -4.61
CA SER A 105 2.45 11.79 -6.02
C SER A 105 3.75 11.68 -6.79
N ILE A 106 3.80 10.74 -7.74
CA ILE A 106 4.97 10.52 -8.58
C ILE A 106 4.65 11.07 -9.96
N ARG A 107 5.55 11.90 -10.48
CA ARG A 107 5.58 12.27 -11.89
C ARG A 107 6.72 11.52 -12.55
N ALA A 108 6.40 10.65 -13.50
CA ALA A 108 7.38 9.89 -14.25
C ALA A 108 7.12 9.99 -15.75
N LYS A 109 8.16 9.77 -16.55
CA LYS A 109 8.06 9.48 -17.98
C LYS A 109 8.13 7.98 -18.15
N GLU A 110 7.08 7.41 -18.73
CA GLU A 110 7.04 6.00 -19.09
C GLU A 110 7.52 5.84 -20.53
N LYS A 111 8.36 4.83 -20.75
CA LYS A 111 8.65 4.32 -22.09
C LYS A 111 7.83 3.05 -22.26
N TYR A 112 7.17 2.95 -23.41
CA TYR A 112 6.35 1.80 -23.73
C TYR A 112 7.00 0.97 -24.83
N ILE A 113 6.70 -0.31 -24.82
CA ILE A 113 6.91 -1.21 -25.95
C ILE A 113 5.59 -1.91 -26.28
N CYS A 114 5.40 -2.25 -27.56
CA CYS A 114 4.27 -3.03 -28.02
C CYS A 114 4.38 -4.46 -27.48
N SER A 115 3.30 -5.00 -26.90
CA SER A 115 3.28 -6.40 -26.44
C SER A 115 3.57 -7.40 -27.56
N ILE A 116 3.07 -7.15 -28.78
CA ILE A 116 3.18 -8.10 -29.90
C ILE A 116 4.59 -8.16 -30.48
N CYS A 117 5.20 -7.00 -30.77
CA CYS A 117 6.45 -6.92 -31.53
C CYS A 117 7.64 -6.34 -30.76
N LEU A 118 7.45 -5.98 -29.49
CA LEU A 118 8.46 -5.45 -28.57
C LEU A 118 9.18 -4.16 -29.06
N SER A 119 8.62 -3.49 -30.07
CA SER A 119 9.10 -2.22 -30.62
C SER A 119 8.34 -1.03 -30.02
N ASP A 120 8.80 0.20 -30.29
CA ASP A 120 8.06 1.41 -29.89
C ASP A 120 6.63 1.37 -30.50
N PRO A 121 5.56 1.55 -29.69
CA PRO A 121 4.19 1.56 -30.18
C PRO A 121 3.92 2.62 -31.26
N LEU A 122 4.69 3.71 -31.30
CA LEU A 122 4.57 4.76 -32.32
C LEU A 122 5.14 4.31 -33.68
N ASP A 123 6.12 3.40 -33.67
CA ASP A 123 6.84 2.93 -34.86
C ASP A 123 6.28 1.60 -35.41
N CYS A 124 5.29 1.00 -34.75
CA CYS A 124 4.73 -0.29 -35.13
C CYS A 124 3.27 -0.20 -35.61
N ILE A 125 2.82 -1.21 -36.37
CA ILE A 125 1.43 -1.29 -36.87
C ILE A 125 0.41 -1.80 -35.83
N HIS A 126 0.89 -2.26 -34.67
CA HIS A 126 0.06 -2.85 -33.63
C HIS A 126 -0.52 -1.77 -32.72
N ARG A 127 -1.83 -1.54 -32.79
CA ARG A 127 -2.53 -0.53 -31.98
C ARG A 127 -3.05 -1.16 -30.70
N ALA A 128 -2.70 -0.58 -29.55
CA ALA A 128 -3.20 -1.02 -28.26
C ALA A 128 -4.74 -1.09 -28.25
N GLY A 129 -5.28 -2.16 -27.65
CA GLY A 129 -6.72 -2.45 -27.61
C GLY A 129 -7.26 -3.18 -28.85
N ARG A 130 -6.43 -3.47 -29.86
CA ARG A 130 -6.83 -4.30 -31.02
C ARG A 130 -6.35 -5.72 -30.88
N ILE A 131 -7.07 -6.62 -31.55
CA ILE A 131 -6.79 -8.05 -31.58
C ILE A 131 -6.05 -8.39 -32.88
N TYR A 132 -5.06 -9.27 -32.79
CA TYR A 132 -4.22 -9.72 -33.89
C TYR A 132 -4.11 -11.24 -33.91
N ASP A 133 -3.99 -11.78 -35.11
CA ASP A 133 -3.73 -13.20 -35.34
C ASP A 133 -2.27 -13.41 -35.74
N ASP A 134 -1.84 -14.67 -35.76
CA ASP A 134 -0.48 -15.09 -36.10
C ASP A 134 0.63 -14.39 -35.28
N VAL A 135 0.35 -14.13 -34.00
CA VAL A 135 1.31 -13.50 -33.09
C VAL A 135 2.24 -14.56 -32.51
N LYS A 136 3.54 -14.38 -32.71
CA LYS A 136 4.57 -15.27 -32.15
C LYS A 136 4.70 -15.07 -30.64
N CYS A 137 4.60 -16.16 -29.88
CA CYS A 137 4.84 -16.13 -28.44
C CYS A 137 6.32 -15.86 -28.14
N GLN A 138 6.54 -14.82 -27.34
CA GLN A 138 7.83 -14.35 -26.88
C GLN A 138 7.73 -13.95 -25.40
N TYR A 139 8.86 -13.99 -24.70
CA TYR A 139 8.94 -13.55 -23.31
C TYR A 139 9.77 -12.27 -23.20
N PHE A 140 9.22 -11.28 -22.51
CA PHE A 140 9.91 -10.03 -22.18
C PHE A 140 9.77 -9.78 -20.69
N MET A 141 10.89 -9.49 -20.00
CA MET A 141 10.91 -9.33 -18.54
C MET A 141 10.24 -10.50 -17.77
N ASN A 142 10.46 -11.73 -18.25
CA ASN A 142 9.85 -12.95 -17.72
C ASN A 142 8.31 -13.03 -17.84
N GLN A 143 7.68 -12.18 -18.67
CA GLN A 143 6.23 -12.19 -18.94
C GLN A 143 5.95 -12.61 -20.38
N CYS A 144 4.90 -13.40 -20.58
CA CYS A 144 4.44 -13.84 -21.89
C CYS A 144 3.71 -12.70 -22.61
N ASN A 145 4.06 -12.40 -23.86
CA ASN A 145 3.35 -11.37 -24.64
C ASN A 145 1.90 -11.72 -25.00
N ILE A 146 1.51 -13.00 -24.91
CA ILE A 146 0.16 -13.47 -25.27
C ILE A 146 -0.83 -13.27 -24.12
N CYS A 147 -0.48 -13.70 -22.89
CA CYS A 147 -1.37 -13.59 -21.72
C CYS A 147 -0.91 -12.62 -20.64
N GLY A 148 0.32 -12.09 -20.71
CA GLY A 148 0.92 -11.26 -19.66
C GLY A 148 1.37 -12.04 -18.41
N GLU A 149 1.13 -13.35 -18.33
CA GLU A 149 1.54 -14.16 -17.18
C GLU A 149 3.05 -14.40 -17.16
N ALA A 150 3.59 -14.65 -15.97
CA ALA A 150 4.99 -15.04 -15.81
C ALA A 150 5.31 -16.35 -16.55
N LYS A 151 6.54 -16.50 -17.04
CA LYS A 151 6.99 -17.68 -17.81
C LYS A 151 6.67 -19.01 -17.12
N ASP A 152 6.85 -19.06 -15.80
CA ASP A 152 6.65 -20.28 -15.01
C ASP A 152 5.17 -20.66 -14.81
N ASN A 153 4.24 -19.73 -15.03
CA ASN A 153 2.80 -19.94 -14.87
C ASN A 153 2.04 -19.99 -16.21
N CYS A 154 2.72 -19.62 -17.29
CA CYS A 154 2.12 -19.50 -18.61
C CYS A 154 2.06 -20.87 -19.32
N LYS A 155 0.93 -21.14 -19.99
CA LYS A 155 0.74 -22.36 -20.80
C LYS A 155 1.15 -22.20 -22.27
N HIS A 156 1.55 -21.00 -22.69
CA HIS A 156 1.98 -20.74 -24.06
C HIS A 156 3.39 -21.24 -24.30
N VAL A 157 3.65 -21.73 -25.51
CA VAL A 157 4.95 -22.30 -25.90
C VAL A 157 5.72 -21.25 -26.69
N GLU A 158 6.95 -20.98 -26.27
CA GLU A 158 7.84 -20.01 -26.91
C GLU A 158 8.01 -20.35 -28.41
N ASN A 159 7.97 -19.33 -29.26
CA ASN A 159 8.04 -19.42 -30.72
C ASN A 159 6.83 -20.04 -31.45
N ILE A 160 5.74 -20.39 -30.77
CA ILE A 160 4.47 -20.79 -31.41
C ILE A 160 3.61 -19.56 -31.75
N LEU A 161 2.84 -19.64 -32.83
CA LEU A 161 1.90 -18.60 -33.26
C LEU A 161 0.55 -18.77 -32.55
N TYR A 162 -0.01 -17.65 -32.10
CA TYR A 162 -1.29 -17.58 -31.41
C TYR A 162 -2.21 -16.58 -32.10
N ASN A 163 -3.50 -16.91 -32.09
CA ASN A 163 -4.56 -16.08 -32.64
C ASN A 163 -5.30 -15.35 -31.52
N GLN A 164 -6.04 -14.32 -31.90
CA GLN A 164 -6.87 -13.52 -31.00
C GLN A 164 -6.09 -12.86 -29.85
N VAL A 165 -4.89 -12.37 -30.14
CA VAL A 165 -4.00 -11.75 -29.16
C VAL A 165 -4.28 -10.25 -29.05
N LEU A 166 -4.60 -9.78 -27.84
CA LEU A 166 -4.84 -8.37 -27.56
C LEU A 166 -3.51 -7.61 -27.50
N ALA A 167 -3.32 -6.64 -28.40
CA ALA A 167 -2.20 -5.72 -28.33
C ALA A 167 -2.36 -4.79 -27.11
N SER A 168 -1.30 -4.66 -26.33
CA SER A 168 -1.21 -3.75 -25.19
C SER A 168 0.14 -3.04 -25.19
N ASN A 169 0.21 -1.89 -24.52
CA ASN A 169 1.46 -1.20 -24.27
C ASN A 169 2.03 -1.72 -22.95
N ILE A 170 3.29 -2.15 -22.97
CA ILE A 170 4.02 -2.60 -21.79
C ILE A 170 4.98 -1.48 -21.38
N VAL A 171 4.93 -1.03 -20.13
CA VAL A 171 5.90 -0.08 -19.59
C VAL A 171 7.25 -0.79 -19.48
N SER A 172 8.21 -0.41 -20.33
CA SER A 172 9.55 -1.01 -20.39
C SER A 172 10.57 -0.27 -19.53
N ALA A 173 10.36 1.03 -19.32
CA ALA A 173 11.16 1.84 -18.42
C ALA A 173 10.32 2.98 -17.84
N MET A 174 10.69 3.43 -16.66
CA MET A 174 10.06 4.55 -15.99
C MET A 174 11.14 5.48 -15.43
N ASP A 175 11.21 6.70 -15.97
CA ASP A 175 12.12 7.74 -15.51
C ASP A 175 11.35 8.68 -14.56
N ILE A 176 11.62 8.57 -13.25
CA ILE A 176 10.99 9.43 -12.24
C ILE A 176 11.54 10.85 -12.40
N ILE A 177 10.64 11.81 -12.65
CA ILE A 177 10.97 13.23 -12.75
C ILE A 177 10.92 13.87 -11.37
N THR A 178 9.79 13.72 -10.68
CA THR A 178 9.59 14.24 -9.33
C THR A 178 8.78 13.27 -8.49
N TRP A 179 8.97 13.36 -7.18
CA TRP A 179 8.09 12.77 -6.19
C TRP A 179 7.75 13.85 -5.18
N ASP A 180 6.47 14.05 -4.93
CA ASP A 180 5.97 15.07 -4.03
C ASP A 180 5.18 14.42 -2.90
N ILE A 181 5.40 14.93 -1.69
CA ILE A 181 4.56 14.61 -0.53
C ILE A 181 3.31 15.46 -0.63
N VAL A 182 2.16 14.81 -0.72
CA VAL A 182 0.87 15.47 -0.90
C VAL A 182 -0.18 14.91 0.05
N SER A 183 -1.15 15.72 0.43
CA SER A 183 -2.26 15.31 1.29
C SER A 183 -3.24 14.39 0.55
N GLU A 184 -3.36 14.61 -0.75
CA GLU A 184 -4.24 13.89 -1.68
C GLU A 184 -3.42 13.39 -2.88
N PRO A 185 -2.82 12.19 -2.79
CA PRO A 185 -2.10 11.57 -3.89
C PRO A 185 -3.06 11.21 -5.03
N LEU A 186 -2.54 11.14 -6.26
CA LEU A 186 -3.30 10.79 -7.46
C LEU A 186 -3.95 9.40 -7.33
N ASP A 187 -3.19 8.40 -6.87
CA ASP A 187 -3.75 7.18 -6.32
C ASP A 187 -3.87 7.32 -4.81
N VAL A 188 -5.11 7.24 -4.32
CA VAL A 188 -5.49 7.38 -2.91
C VAL A 188 -4.76 6.40 -1.97
N PHE A 189 -4.33 5.25 -2.48
CA PHE A 189 -3.62 4.20 -1.74
C PHE A 189 -2.09 4.36 -1.77
N THR A 190 -1.56 5.34 -2.51
CA THR A 190 -0.13 5.68 -2.48
C THR A 190 0.21 6.43 -1.19
N ARG A 191 0.18 5.68 -0.08
CA ARG A 191 0.34 6.14 1.30
C ARG A 191 1.53 5.47 1.98
N ILE A 192 1.90 5.97 3.15
CA ILE A 192 2.88 5.29 4.01
C ILE A 192 2.26 3.97 4.51
N TYR A 193 2.99 2.86 4.33
CA TYR A 193 2.59 1.55 4.85
C TYR A 193 3.53 1.03 5.95
N ASP A 194 4.64 1.73 6.18
CA ASP A 194 5.65 1.33 7.16
C ASP A 194 6.29 2.60 7.76
N LYS A 195 6.20 2.74 9.09
CA LYS A 195 6.79 3.85 9.83
C LYS A 195 7.94 3.33 10.72
N PRO A 196 9.19 3.77 10.51
CA PRO A 196 10.25 3.51 11.47
C PRO A 196 9.97 4.22 12.80
N ILE A 197 10.30 3.57 13.91
CA ILE A 197 10.20 4.12 15.27
C ILE A 197 11.61 4.41 15.75
N TYR A 198 11.92 5.70 15.87
CA TYR A 198 13.26 6.16 16.24
C TYR A 198 13.48 6.12 17.77
N PRO A 199 14.73 6.00 18.24
CA PRO A 199 15.04 5.95 19.67
C PRO A 199 14.43 7.12 20.46
N ASP A 200 14.44 8.33 19.89
CA ASP A 200 13.92 9.53 20.54
C ASP A 200 12.38 9.51 20.73
N GLU A 201 11.67 8.74 19.90
CA GLU A 201 10.22 8.54 20.06
C GLU A 201 9.95 7.58 21.22
N ILE A 202 10.80 6.56 21.41
CA ILE A 202 10.71 5.59 22.52
C ILE A 202 11.14 6.24 23.84
N TYR A 203 12.20 7.05 23.81
CA TYR A 203 12.78 7.69 25.00
C TYR A 203 11.79 8.61 25.73
N LYS A 204 10.90 9.28 24.98
CA LYS A 204 9.88 10.16 25.57
C LYS A 204 8.84 9.40 26.39
N GLU A 205 8.68 8.10 26.16
CA GLU A 205 7.66 7.27 26.81
C GLU A 205 8.23 6.42 27.96
N HIS A 206 9.54 6.13 27.98
CA HIS A 206 10.18 5.28 29.00
C HIS A 206 11.36 5.97 29.71
N TYR A 207 11.09 6.50 30.90
CA TYR A 207 12.01 7.22 31.76
C TYR A 207 13.22 6.36 32.24
N GLY A 208 14.44 6.77 31.89
CA GLY A 208 15.64 6.54 32.73
C GLY A 208 16.56 5.35 32.40
N VAL A 209 16.30 4.55 31.38
CA VAL A 209 17.20 3.46 30.95
C VAL A 209 18.08 3.94 29.78
N ASN A 210 19.38 3.59 29.79
CA ASN A 210 20.29 3.88 28.67
C ASN A 210 19.91 3.05 27.43
N TRP A 211 18.92 3.52 26.68
CA TRP A 211 18.29 2.76 25.58
C TRP A 211 19.22 2.49 24.40
N LYS A 212 20.34 3.21 24.30
CA LYS A 212 21.32 3.03 23.21
C LYS A 212 21.89 1.62 23.17
N ASP A 213 22.00 0.97 24.33
CA ASP A 213 22.54 -0.39 24.43
C ASP A 213 21.49 -1.47 24.07
N PHE A 214 20.21 -1.08 23.99
CA PHE A 214 19.06 -1.99 23.85
C PHE A 214 18.20 -1.74 22.61
N TYR A 215 18.41 -0.62 21.92
CA TYR A 215 17.63 -0.25 20.75
C TYR A 215 17.78 -1.27 19.62
N GLY A 216 16.64 -1.79 19.13
CA GLY A 216 16.61 -2.81 18.09
C GLY A 216 16.94 -4.22 18.60
N ASN A 217 17.05 -4.43 19.92
CA ASN A 217 17.32 -5.73 20.56
C ASN A 217 16.25 -6.16 21.56
N LEU A 218 15.41 -5.25 22.08
CA LEU A 218 14.33 -5.58 23.01
C LEU A 218 12.96 -5.60 22.33
N PRO A 219 12.10 -6.59 22.63
CA PRO A 219 10.71 -6.55 22.19
C PRO A 219 9.99 -5.37 22.85
N LEU A 220 9.32 -4.56 22.04
CA LEU A 220 8.52 -3.43 22.50
C LEU A 220 7.04 -3.71 22.28
N ASN A 221 6.21 -3.26 23.21
CA ASN A 221 4.75 -3.24 23.05
C ASN A 221 4.26 -1.82 22.85
N CYS A 222 3.27 -1.66 21.98
CA CYS A 222 2.67 -0.38 21.65
C CYS A 222 1.40 -0.14 22.47
N ASP A 223 1.33 1.00 23.17
CA ASP A 223 0.16 1.41 23.96
C ASP A 223 -0.72 2.47 23.26
N HIS A 224 -0.48 2.71 21.97
CA HIS A 224 -1.15 3.78 21.22
C HIS A 224 -2.68 3.75 21.31
N CYS A 225 -3.31 2.58 21.16
CA CYS A 225 -4.79 2.49 21.17
C CYS A 225 -5.40 2.62 22.59
N LEU A 226 -4.57 2.57 23.65
CA LEU A 226 -5.00 2.82 25.02
C LEU A 226 -5.19 4.32 25.27
N THR A 227 -4.44 5.17 24.58
CA THR A 227 -4.47 6.64 24.76
C THR A 227 -5.09 7.39 23.58
N CYS A 228 -4.96 6.87 22.36
CA CYS A 228 -5.56 7.43 21.16
C CYS A 228 -6.93 6.80 20.89
N HIS A 229 -7.92 7.65 20.58
CA HIS A 229 -9.31 7.22 20.36
C HIS A 229 -9.84 7.48 18.95
N LYS A 230 -9.22 8.41 18.21
CA LYS A 230 -9.67 8.79 16.87
C LYS A 230 -8.59 9.52 16.08
N TYR A 231 -8.79 9.58 14.78
CA TYR A 231 -8.07 10.45 13.87
C TYR A 231 -8.43 11.94 14.08
N ASP A 232 -7.46 12.84 13.95
CA ASP A 232 -7.67 14.29 13.90
C ASP A 232 -7.27 14.85 12.51
N PRO A 233 -8.25 15.25 11.68
CA PRO A 233 -8.01 15.85 10.37
C PRO A 233 -7.14 17.11 10.37
N ASN A 234 -7.00 17.77 11.53
CA ASN A 234 -6.25 19.01 11.64
C ASN A 234 -4.75 18.80 11.88
N LYS A 235 -4.34 17.63 12.34
CA LYS A 235 -2.95 17.34 12.77
C LYS A 235 -1.94 17.53 11.63
N ASN A 236 -2.32 17.22 10.40
CA ASN A 236 -1.46 17.31 9.22
C ASN A 236 -1.66 18.60 8.39
N LYS A 237 -2.36 19.61 8.91
CA LYS A 237 -2.59 20.89 8.20
C LYS A 237 -1.30 21.61 7.75
N LYS A 238 -0.18 21.42 8.46
CA LYS A 238 1.12 22.01 8.08
C LYS A 238 1.65 21.47 6.74
N ILE A 239 1.41 20.20 6.43
CA ILE A 239 1.79 19.58 5.15
C ILE A 239 0.95 20.19 4.00
N LYS A 240 -0.37 20.35 4.22
CA LYS A 240 -1.28 21.04 3.28
C LYS A 240 -0.85 22.49 2.96
N LYS A 241 -0.17 23.16 3.90
CA LYS A 241 0.35 24.53 3.69
C LYS A 241 1.59 24.56 2.79
N LEU A 242 2.43 23.53 2.84
CA LEU A 242 3.62 23.40 1.99
C LEU A 242 3.25 23.06 0.53
N GLU A 243 2.19 22.26 0.32
CA GLU A 243 1.65 21.96 -1.01
C GLU A 243 1.20 23.22 -1.77
N LYS A 244 0.47 24.12 -1.11
CA LYS A 244 -0.04 25.36 -1.73
C LYS A 244 1.06 26.32 -2.16
N LEU A 245 2.23 26.29 -1.52
CA LEU A 245 3.34 27.18 -1.86
C LEU A 245 4.09 26.71 -3.11
N LYS A 246 4.18 25.39 -3.34
CA LYS A 246 4.82 24.82 -4.54
C LYS A 246 3.97 24.91 -5.80
N SER A 247 2.65 24.99 -5.68
CA SER A 247 1.74 25.13 -6.84
C SER A 247 1.64 26.56 -7.38
N LEU A 248 2.25 27.54 -6.70
CA LEU A 248 2.24 28.97 -7.05
C LEU A 248 3.59 29.47 -7.59
N SER A 249 4.58 28.57 -7.72
CA SER A 249 5.91 28.81 -8.29
C SER A 249 6.09 28.05 -9.59
#